data_AF-A0A927XW08-F1
#
_entry.id   AF-A0A927XW08-F1
#
_cell.length_a   1.000
_cell.length_b   1.000
_cell.length_c   1.000
_cell.angle_alpha   90.00
_cell.angle_beta   90.00
_cell.angle_gamma   90.00
#
_symmetry.space_group_name_H-M   'P 1'
#
loop_
_entity.id
_entity.type
_entity.pdbx_description
1 polymer ?
#
loop_
_entity_poly.entity_id
_entity_poly.type
_entity_poly.pdbx_seq_one_letter_code
_entity_poly.pdbx_strand_id
1 'polypeptide(L)'
;MKKLLLFLLCAVLCLALCSCSGNGSSAPAAPKADAATPTPAPTATPEPAFEPLDWAAVTEAPAANFTYELSWDEESYRITAYNGTDAIVKVPAAIEGKPVTDLGEDLFRSNETITHVYLPDTVRYMGDSCFNNCPNLVQLHLPANLSEIAQATCKECRKLVQVDLPTALTSIRQSAFSECISLKEIELPATTTYMEKDVFDGCRSLTSFKAPGLKQMGQCALRDCVSLTELVLYEGMGLFNGNALNGCTSLTDLTLMPLTEESSYRVVFENGILYDVYGTEEPEYTALRMLPGYPADAVQLHPNTTKLEHSVFYGCQLRSIEIPAAVDTIPGNAFVQCKNLESITFAPGSQLRLLEMNCFSGCTALTAIDLSFVTEQLTMYSGAFGSNDALTSVKLPANVNATDPADYMFRSAKNVVISYQGKDYTYDQLSELKLVQE
;
A
#
# COMPACT_ATOMS: atom_id res chain seq x y z
N MET A 1 6.27 29.54 62.16
CA MET A 1 6.07 30.89 61.57
C MET A 1 5.00 30.72 60.51
N LYS A 2 3.72 30.97 60.81
CA LYS A 2 3.01 32.26 60.55
C LYS A 2 3.30 32.71 59.10
N LYS A 3 2.37 32.79 58.16
CA LYS A 3 0.91 33.02 58.19
C LYS A 3 0.34 32.56 56.83
N LEU A 4 -0.75 31.79 56.78
CA LEU A 4 -2.16 32.21 56.91
C LEU A 4 -2.71 32.62 55.53
N LEU A 5 -3.52 31.79 54.84
CA LEU A 5 -4.99 31.64 54.98
C LEU A 5 -5.67 32.53 53.92
N LEU A 6 -6.71 32.13 53.20
CA LEU A 6 -8.10 31.96 53.65
C LEU A 6 -8.89 31.93 52.31
N PHE A 7 -9.93 31.15 51.99
CA PHE A 7 -10.74 30.08 52.59
C PHE A 7 -11.88 29.84 51.56
N LEU A 8 -12.31 28.60 51.31
CA LEU A 8 -13.59 28.01 51.76
C LEU A 8 -14.85 28.55 51.01
N LEU A 9 -15.94 27.80 50.76
CA LEU A 9 -16.54 26.66 51.48
C LEU A 9 -17.67 26.02 50.63
N CYS A 10 -17.85 24.71 50.86
CA CYS A 10 -19.08 23.88 50.96
C CYS A 10 -20.25 24.04 49.98
N ALA A 11 -20.73 22.98 49.32
CA ALA A 11 -21.28 21.70 49.81
C ALA A 11 -22.71 21.78 50.39
N VAL A 12 -23.43 20.69 50.15
CA VAL A 12 -24.63 20.13 50.84
C VAL A 12 -25.82 19.87 49.89
N LEU A 13 -25.97 18.57 49.60
CA LEU A 13 -27.19 17.75 49.55
C LEU A 13 -28.56 18.43 49.70
N CYS A 14 -29.52 18.01 48.86
CA CYS A 14 -30.86 17.67 49.35
C CYS A 14 -31.56 16.65 48.44
N LEU A 15 -31.90 15.49 49.00
CA LEU A 15 -32.91 14.57 48.47
C LEU A 15 -34.31 15.19 48.58
N ALA A 16 -35.18 14.92 47.61
CA ALA A 16 -36.61 14.74 47.85
C ALA A 16 -37.24 13.90 46.73
N LEU A 17 -37.79 12.75 47.12
CA LEU A 17 -38.71 11.92 46.36
C LEU A 17 -40.07 12.64 46.24
N CYS A 18 -40.71 12.57 45.07
CA CYS A 18 -42.17 12.52 45.01
C CYS A 18 -42.63 11.77 43.76
N SER A 19 -43.17 10.58 44.02
CA SER A 19 -44.04 9.81 43.14
C SER A 19 -45.34 10.55 42.85
N CYS A 20 -45.85 10.53 41.62
CA CYS A 20 -47.28 10.36 41.33
C CYS A 20 -47.52 10.12 39.82
N SER A 21 -48.32 9.10 39.57
CA SER A 21 -48.98 8.66 38.34
C SER A 21 -49.81 9.73 37.63
N GLY A 22 -49.98 9.62 36.31
CA GLY A 22 -51.06 10.30 35.60
C GLY A 22 -51.00 10.19 34.07
N ASN A 23 -52.02 9.56 33.50
CA ASN A 23 -52.22 9.26 32.09
C ASN A 23 -52.15 10.45 31.12
N GLY A 24 -51.66 10.14 29.91
CA GLY A 24 -52.24 10.48 28.60
C GLY A 24 -52.92 11.83 28.39
N SER A 25 -52.34 12.66 27.53
CA SER A 25 -53.07 13.26 26.41
C SER A 25 -52.11 13.88 25.38
N SER A 26 -52.53 13.77 24.13
CA SER A 26 -51.96 14.24 22.88
C SER A 26 -51.64 15.74 22.82
N ALA A 27 -50.46 16.11 22.30
CA ALA A 27 -50.19 17.39 21.62
C ALA A 27 -48.86 17.27 20.82
N PRO A 28 -48.56 18.15 19.84
CA PRO A 28 -48.34 17.80 18.45
C PRO A 28 -46.87 17.68 18.04
N ALA A 29 -46.67 17.16 16.82
CA ALA A 29 -45.39 16.99 16.15
C ALA A 29 -44.50 18.26 16.21
N ALA A 30 -43.28 18.08 16.70
CA ALA A 30 -42.20 19.05 16.58
C ALA A 30 -41.81 19.22 15.10
N PRO A 31 -41.42 20.42 14.65
CA PRO A 31 -41.05 20.66 13.27
C PRO A 31 -39.79 19.86 12.91
N LYS A 32 -39.80 19.27 11.71
CA LYS A 32 -38.60 18.68 11.10
C LYS A 32 -37.48 19.71 11.13
N ALA A 33 -36.38 19.38 11.79
CA ALA A 33 -35.14 20.11 11.59
C ALA A 33 -34.74 19.94 10.13
N ASP A 34 -34.76 21.04 9.38
CA ASP A 34 -34.22 21.10 8.03
C ASP A 34 -32.77 20.61 8.08
N ALA A 35 -32.48 19.58 7.28
CA ALA A 35 -31.14 19.12 7.05
C ALA A 35 -30.33 20.31 6.51
N ALA A 36 -29.43 20.83 7.33
CA ALA A 36 -28.42 21.77 6.86
C ALA A 36 -27.65 21.08 5.72
N THR A 37 -27.84 21.57 4.51
CA THR A 37 -27.03 21.23 3.35
C THR A 37 -25.56 21.35 3.75
N PRO A 38 -24.71 20.34 3.49
CA PRO A 38 -23.30 20.46 3.78
C PRO A 38 -22.74 21.66 3.01
N THR A 39 -22.18 22.62 3.75
CA THR A 39 -21.43 23.74 3.19
C THR A 39 -20.40 23.16 2.21
N PRO A 40 -20.32 23.62 0.95
CA PRO A 40 -19.31 23.13 0.02
C PRO A 40 -17.94 23.32 0.66
N ALA A 41 -17.11 22.28 0.66
CA ALA A 41 -15.70 22.42 0.97
C ALA A 41 -15.13 23.58 0.15
N PRO A 42 -14.27 24.45 0.72
CA PRO A 42 -13.70 25.55 -0.03
C PRO A 42 -13.07 24.99 -1.30
N THR A 43 -13.60 25.40 -2.44
CA THR A 43 -13.03 25.06 -3.76
C THR A 43 -11.58 25.52 -3.73
N ALA A 44 -10.66 24.57 -3.65
CA ALA A 44 -9.25 24.83 -3.79
C ALA A 44 -9.06 25.58 -5.11
N THR A 45 -8.58 26.82 -5.05
CA THR A 45 -8.02 27.49 -6.22
C THR A 45 -7.03 26.53 -6.86
N PRO A 46 -7.15 26.22 -8.17
CA PRO A 46 -6.22 25.30 -8.82
C PRO A 46 -4.80 25.79 -8.57
N GLU A 47 -3.98 24.92 -7.97
CA GLU A 47 -2.55 25.14 -7.82
C GLU A 47 -2.00 25.48 -9.22
N PRO A 48 -1.17 26.53 -9.37
CA PRO A 48 -0.62 26.88 -10.67
C PRO A 48 0.05 25.66 -11.30
N ALA A 49 -0.21 25.44 -12.59
CA ALA A 49 0.38 24.33 -13.33
C ALA A 49 1.91 24.43 -13.26
N PHE A 50 2.58 23.29 -13.09
CA PHE A 50 4.03 23.23 -13.15
C PHE A 50 4.50 23.64 -14.55
N GLU A 51 5.39 24.62 -14.63
CA GLU A 51 6.06 25.00 -15.87
C GLU A 51 7.50 24.45 -15.85
N PRO A 52 7.85 23.48 -16.71
CA PRO A 52 9.19 22.92 -16.75
C PRO A 52 10.21 23.97 -17.20
N LEU A 53 11.42 23.90 -16.65
CA LEU A 53 12.53 24.79 -17.02
C LEU A 53 12.98 24.56 -18.46
N ASP A 54 13.20 25.64 -19.22
CA ASP A 54 13.81 25.58 -20.55
C ASP A 54 15.34 25.38 -20.45
N TRP A 55 15.77 24.12 -20.55
CA TRP A 55 17.18 23.73 -20.44
C TRP A 55 18.06 24.23 -21.59
N ALA A 56 17.50 24.69 -22.71
CA ALA A 56 18.27 25.28 -23.80
C ALA A 56 18.86 26.65 -23.40
N ALA A 57 18.20 27.37 -22.49
CA ALA A 57 18.65 28.65 -21.97
C ALA A 57 19.63 28.53 -20.79
N VAL A 58 19.80 27.33 -20.23
CA VAL A 58 20.67 27.08 -19.07
C VAL A 58 22.07 26.66 -19.52
N THR A 59 23.08 27.34 -19.00
CA THR A 59 24.50 26.99 -19.22
C THR A 59 24.93 25.86 -18.29
N GLU A 60 25.89 25.05 -18.73
CA GLU A 60 26.50 24.02 -17.88
C GLU A 60 27.17 24.63 -16.64
N ALA A 61 27.06 23.92 -15.51
CA ALA A 61 27.72 24.29 -14.28
C ALA A 61 29.25 24.16 -14.44
N PRO A 62 30.05 25.08 -13.88
CA PRO A 62 31.50 25.00 -13.95
C PRO A 62 32.04 23.69 -13.38
N ALA A 63 33.04 23.09 -14.02
CA ALA A 63 33.70 21.87 -13.52
C ALA A 63 34.24 22.04 -12.08
N ALA A 64 34.60 23.27 -11.67
CA ALA A 64 35.04 23.59 -10.31
C ALA A 64 33.96 23.36 -9.23
N ASN A 65 32.68 23.26 -9.62
CA ASN A 65 31.60 22.90 -8.70
C ASN A 65 31.57 21.39 -8.39
N PHE A 66 32.43 20.59 -9.01
CA PHE A 66 32.41 19.14 -8.92
C PHE A 66 33.77 18.58 -8.50
N THR A 67 33.75 17.52 -7.68
CA THR A 67 34.88 16.61 -7.55
C THR A 67 34.72 15.51 -8.59
N TYR A 68 35.79 15.18 -9.32
CA TYR A 68 35.76 14.19 -10.39
C TYR A 68 37.09 13.43 -10.48
N GLU A 69 37.02 12.22 -11.04
CA GLU A 69 38.14 11.32 -11.26
C GLU A 69 38.00 10.61 -12.61
N LEU A 70 39.12 10.15 -13.19
CA LEU A 70 39.07 9.34 -14.41
C LEU A 70 38.27 8.06 -14.14
N SER A 71 37.38 7.73 -15.06
CA SER A 71 36.63 6.47 -15.04
C SER A 71 37.56 5.29 -15.32
N TRP A 72 37.03 4.07 -15.16
CA TRP A 72 37.76 2.82 -15.38
C TRP A 72 38.23 2.62 -16.84
N ASP A 73 37.64 3.35 -17.79
CA ASP A 73 38.05 3.35 -19.20
C ASP A 73 39.22 4.30 -19.50
N GLU A 74 39.62 5.15 -18.54
CA GLU A 74 40.60 6.23 -18.68
C GLU A 74 40.28 7.26 -19.80
N GLU A 75 39.14 7.14 -20.47
CA GLU A 75 38.68 7.96 -21.58
C GLU A 75 37.56 8.92 -21.17
N SER A 76 36.91 8.66 -20.03
CA SER A 76 35.81 9.46 -19.48
C SER A 76 36.02 9.84 -18.01
N TYR A 77 35.16 10.72 -17.50
CA TYR A 77 35.16 11.15 -16.10
C TYR A 77 33.95 10.62 -15.33
N ARG A 78 34.22 10.25 -14.07
CA ARG A 78 33.24 10.03 -13.01
C ARG A 78 33.18 11.25 -12.11
N ILE A 79 32.00 11.83 -11.91
CA ILE A 79 31.79 12.89 -10.91
C ILE A 79 31.46 12.23 -9.56
N THR A 80 32.17 12.56 -8.50
CA THR A 80 32.05 11.91 -7.18
C THR A 80 31.47 12.80 -6.09
N ALA A 81 31.45 14.12 -6.27
CA ALA A 81 30.77 15.05 -5.35
C ALA A 81 30.37 16.35 -6.06
N TYR A 82 29.29 16.97 -5.59
CA TYR A 82 28.93 18.35 -5.94
C TYR A 82 29.24 19.29 -4.77
N ASN A 83 30.14 20.24 -5.01
CA ASN A 83 30.60 21.26 -4.06
C ASN A 83 30.03 22.67 -4.37
N GLY A 84 29.20 22.78 -5.41
CA GLY A 84 28.57 24.04 -5.78
C GLY A 84 27.43 24.45 -4.84
N THR A 85 26.90 25.65 -5.05
CA THR A 85 25.77 26.21 -4.29
C THR A 85 24.61 26.64 -5.17
N ASP A 86 24.70 26.39 -6.48
CA ASP A 86 23.68 26.76 -7.45
C ASP A 86 22.39 25.99 -7.20
N ALA A 87 21.26 26.68 -7.36
CA ALA A 87 19.93 26.08 -7.27
C ALA A 87 19.52 25.37 -8.56
N ILE A 88 20.07 25.78 -9.71
CA ILE A 88 19.85 25.16 -11.02
C ILE A 88 21.20 24.63 -11.48
N VAL A 89 21.30 23.31 -11.63
CA VAL A 89 22.55 22.63 -11.97
C VAL A 89 22.37 21.87 -13.28
N LYS A 90 23.05 22.32 -14.32
CA LYS A 90 23.22 21.54 -15.55
C LYS A 90 24.59 20.89 -15.52
N VAL A 91 24.65 19.58 -15.25
CA VAL A 91 25.91 18.85 -15.14
C VAL A 91 26.64 18.93 -16.48
N PRO A 92 27.94 19.26 -16.51
CA PRO A 92 28.69 19.41 -17.75
C PRO A 92 28.80 18.08 -18.49
N ALA A 93 28.56 18.08 -19.81
CA ALA A 93 28.69 16.87 -20.63
C ALA A 93 30.15 16.42 -20.79
N ALA A 94 31.10 17.33 -20.59
CA ALA A 94 32.53 17.04 -20.63
C ALA A 94 33.30 17.87 -19.61
N ILE A 95 34.35 17.28 -19.04
CA ILE A 95 35.33 17.95 -18.18
C ILE A 95 36.69 17.75 -18.85
N GLU A 96 37.48 18.83 -18.98
CA GLU A 96 38.82 18.79 -19.58
C GLU A 96 38.87 18.10 -20.97
N GLY A 97 37.80 18.20 -21.75
CA GLY A 97 37.68 17.61 -23.09
C GLY A 97 37.34 16.12 -23.13
N LYS A 98 37.14 15.46 -21.98
CA LYS A 98 36.65 14.08 -21.89
C LYS A 98 35.18 14.05 -21.44
N PRO A 99 34.36 13.12 -21.94
CA PRO A 99 32.94 13.03 -21.58
C PRO A 99 32.75 12.67 -20.10
N VAL A 100 31.69 13.19 -19.49
CA VAL A 100 31.19 12.74 -18.18
C VAL A 100 30.22 11.59 -18.42
N THR A 101 30.56 10.40 -17.94
CA THR A 101 29.82 9.15 -18.22
C THR A 101 29.31 8.46 -16.96
N ASP A 102 29.84 8.81 -15.79
CA ASP A 102 29.52 8.16 -14.53
C ASP A 102 29.27 9.21 -13.43
N LEU A 103 28.22 8.99 -12.64
CA LEU A 103 27.89 9.80 -11.47
C LEU A 103 28.00 8.91 -10.24
N GLY A 104 28.83 9.31 -9.29
CA GLY A 104 29.09 8.56 -8.07
C GLY A 104 27.87 8.42 -7.17
N GLU A 105 27.97 7.46 -6.26
CA GLU A 105 27.03 7.30 -5.14
C GLU A 105 26.95 8.60 -4.32
N ASP A 106 25.75 8.91 -3.82
CA ASP A 106 25.49 10.05 -2.94
C ASP A 106 25.84 11.45 -3.52
N LEU A 107 26.05 11.58 -4.83
CA LEU A 107 26.58 12.81 -5.47
C LEU A 107 25.94 14.13 -5.00
N PHE A 108 24.62 14.17 -4.90
CA PHE A 108 23.82 15.29 -4.40
C PHE A 108 23.09 14.97 -3.10
N ARG A 109 23.43 13.89 -2.40
CA ARG A 109 22.69 13.44 -1.22
C ARG A 109 22.57 14.55 -0.17
N SER A 110 21.36 14.72 0.36
CA SER A 110 21.01 15.73 1.36
C SER A 110 21.29 17.17 0.91
N ASN A 111 21.36 17.45 -0.39
CA ASN A 111 21.60 18.79 -0.87
C ASN A 111 20.37 19.69 -0.66
N GLU A 112 20.54 20.75 0.12
CA GLU A 112 19.47 21.67 0.50
C GLU A 112 19.28 22.84 -0.49
N THR A 113 20.17 23.02 -1.48
CA THR A 113 20.14 24.17 -2.38
C THR A 113 19.56 23.86 -3.75
N ILE A 114 19.81 22.67 -4.28
CA ILE A 114 19.37 22.30 -5.64
C ILE A 114 17.85 22.24 -5.72
N THR A 115 17.35 22.79 -6.82
CA THR A 115 15.94 22.82 -7.18
C THR A 115 15.68 22.22 -8.56
N HIS A 116 16.63 22.35 -9.48
CA HIS A 116 16.53 21.79 -10.82
C HIS A 116 17.86 21.17 -11.19
N VAL A 117 17.86 19.93 -11.65
CA VAL A 117 19.07 19.25 -12.13
C VAL A 117 18.85 18.68 -13.53
N TYR A 118 19.83 18.95 -14.40
CA TYR A 118 19.93 18.34 -15.72
C TYR A 118 21.16 17.46 -15.81
N LEU A 119 20.95 16.19 -16.10
CA LEU A 119 22.02 15.22 -16.38
C LEU A 119 22.21 15.07 -17.90
N PRO A 120 23.44 15.20 -18.43
CA PRO A 120 23.68 15.10 -19.87
C PRO A 120 23.58 13.66 -20.37
N ASP A 121 23.21 13.49 -21.65
CA ASP A 121 23.07 12.18 -22.31
C ASP A 121 24.38 11.38 -22.44
N THR A 122 25.51 12.01 -22.13
CA THR A 122 26.81 11.33 -22.01
C THR A 122 26.85 10.39 -20.81
N VAL A 123 26.06 10.66 -19.76
CA VAL A 123 25.97 9.83 -18.55
C VAL A 123 25.35 8.48 -18.88
N ARG A 124 26.06 7.41 -18.50
CA ARG A 124 25.69 6.00 -18.71
C ARG A 124 25.43 5.27 -17.39
N TYR A 125 26.08 5.71 -16.32
CA TYR A 125 26.01 5.09 -15.00
C TYR A 125 25.68 6.15 -13.94
N MET A 126 24.85 5.74 -12.99
CA MET A 126 24.50 6.54 -11.82
C MET A 126 24.57 5.65 -10.59
N GLY A 127 25.32 6.11 -9.58
CA GLY A 127 25.43 5.45 -8.30
C GLY A 127 24.14 5.56 -7.48
N ASP A 128 24.06 4.70 -6.47
CA ASP A 128 22.94 4.68 -5.54
C ASP A 128 22.80 6.03 -4.82
N SER A 129 21.58 6.36 -4.42
CA SER A 129 21.26 7.53 -3.59
C SER A 129 21.73 8.89 -4.14
N CYS A 130 21.99 8.98 -5.45
CA CYS A 130 22.55 10.16 -6.12
C CYS A 130 21.86 11.49 -5.74
N PHE A 131 20.54 11.52 -5.58
CA PHE A 131 19.74 12.67 -5.11
C PHE A 131 18.97 12.38 -3.82
N ASN A 132 19.38 11.37 -3.04
CA ASN A 132 18.66 11.00 -1.81
C ASN A 132 18.50 12.20 -0.88
N ASN A 133 17.29 12.42 -0.37
CA ASN A 133 16.94 13.49 0.56
C ASN A 133 17.32 14.90 0.04
N CYS A 134 17.07 15.21 -1.23
CA CYS A 134 17.16 16.59 -1.73
C CYS A 134 15.81 17.30 -1.54
N PRO A 135 15.54 17.98 -0.40
CA PRO A 135 14.19 18.42 -0.03
C PRO A 135 13.64 19.52 -0.93
N ASN A 136 14.51 20.20 -1.68
CA ASN A 136 14.16 21.32 -2.55
C ASN A 136 14.19 20.98 -4.04
N LEU A 137 14.56 19.76 -4.43
CA LEU A 137 14.57 19.34 -5.83
C LEU A 137 13.12 19.29 -6.36
N VAL A 138 12.86 20.04 -7.42
CA VAL A 138 11.54 20.21 -8.08
C VAL A 138 11.50 19.48 -9.43
N GLN A 139 12.56 19.58 -10.22
CA GLN A 139 12.65 18.95 -11.54
C GLN A 139 13.99 18.23 -11.71
N LEU A 140 13.93 17.01 -12.23
CA LEU A 140 15.10 16.21 -12.59
C LEU A 140 14.97 15.70 -14.02
N HIS A 141 15.97 16.02 -14.85
CA HIS A 141 16.12 15.44 -16.17
C HIS A 141 17.15 14.30 -16.12
N LEU A 142 16.70 13.07 -16.38
CA LEU A 142 17.57 11.89 -16.46
C LEU A 142 18.08 11.68 -17.90
N PRO A 143 19.28 11.10 -18.09
CA PRO A 143 19.85 10.85 -19.41
C PRO A 143 19.00 9.87 -20.23
N ALA A 144 18.80 10.13 -21.52
CA ALA A 144 17.89 9.33 -22.35
C ALA A 144 18.30 7.86 -22.51
N ASN A 145 19.62 7.57 -22.42
CA ASN A 145 20.22 6.26 -22.64
C ASN A 145 20.45 5.45 -21.36
N LEU A 146 20.01 5.96 -20.19
CA LEU A 146 20.17 5.25 -18.94
C LEU A 146 19.25 4.02 -18.91
N SER A 147 19.83 2.83 -18.75
CA SER A 147 19.05 1.58 -18.72
C SER A 147 18.43 1.29 -17.35
N GLU A 148 18.94 1.90 -16.28
CA GLU A 148 18.53 1.61 -14.91
C GLU A 148 18.53 2.87 -14.04
N ILE A 149 17.49 3.02 -13.23
CA ILE A 149 17.49 3.99 -12.12
C ILE A 149 17.92 3.26 -10.84
N ALA A 150 19.01 3.74 -10.24
CA ALA A 150 19.71 3.10 -9.14
C ALA A 150 18.91 3.13 -7.81
N GLN A 151 19.44 2.45 -6.78
CA GLN A 151 18.74 2.33 -5.51
C GLN A 151 18.60 3.72 -4.86
N ALA A 152 17.41 4.03 -4.35
CA ALA A 152 17.13 5.25 -3.60
C ALA A 152 17.52 6.57 -4.31
N THR A 153 17.66 6.58 -5.65
CA THR A 153 18.17 7.72 -6.43
C THR A 153 17.54 9.06 -6.04
N CYS A 154 16.21 9.13 -5.93
CA CYS A 154 15.44 10.32 -5.54
C CYS A 154 14.64 10.10 -4.25
N LYS A 155 15.01 9.13 -3.41
CA LYS A 155 14.26 8.88 -2.17
C LYS A 155 14.23 10.14 -1.31
N GLU A 156 13.07 10.50 -0.77
CA GLU A 156 12.82 11.69 0.05
C GLU A 156 13.05 13.03 -0.67
N CYS A 157 13.06 13.07 -2.01
CA CYS A 157 12.95 14.31 -2.79
C CYS A 157 11.52 14.88 -2.73
N ARG A 158 11.13 15.38 -1.56
CA ARG A 158 9.72 15.69 -1.24
C ARG A 158 9.06 16.73 -2.15
N LYS A 159 9.82 17.62 -2.79
CA LYS A 159 9.31 18.65 -3.72
C LYS A 159 9.39 18.24 -5.20
N LEU A 160 9.88 17.04 -5.51
CA LEU A 160 10.05 16.60 -6.90
C LEU A 160 8.67 16.44 -7.53
N VAL A 161 8.36 17.27 -8.54
CA VAL A 161 7.06 17.29 -9.22
C VAL A 161 7.10 16.49 -10.50
N GLN A 162 8.21 16.58 -11.25
CA GLN A 162 8.40 15.93 -12.54
C GLN A 162 9.80 15.31 -12.65
N VAL A 163 9.82 14.10 -13.23
CA VAL A 163 11.05 13.41 -13.63
C VAL A 163 10.90 12.99 -15.08
N ASP A 164 11.83 13.42 -15.92
CA ASP A 164 11.89 12.93 -17.30
C ASP A 164 12.58 11.56 -17.27
N LEU A 165 11.83 10.49 -17.55
CA LEU A 165 12.37 9.13 -17.49
C LEU A 165 13.17 8.77 -18.76
N PRO A 166 14.26 7.98 -18.63
CA PRO A 166 15.07 7.54 -19.77
C PRO A 166 14.27 6.69 -20.75
N THR A 167 14.35 6.97 -22.05
CA THR A 167 13.64 6.17 -23.08
C THR A 167 14.13 4.72 -23.17
N ALA A 168 15.37 4.43 -22.75
CA ALA A 168 15.96 3.09 -22.74
C ALA A 168 15.81 2.36 -21.40
N LEU A 169 15.04 2.91 -20.45
CA LEU A 169 14.90 2.36 -19.10
C LEU A 169 14.33 0.95 -19.11
N THR A 170 15.02 0.00 -18.48
CA THR A 170 14.60 -1.40 -18.35
C THR A 170 14.26 -1.80 -16.92
N SER A 171 14.91 -1.20 -15.92
CA SER A 171 14.74 -1.49 -14.48
C SER A 171 14.74 -0.25 -13.59
N ILE A 172 13.99 -0.31 -12.48
CA ILE A 172 14.04 0.69 -11.41
C ILE A 172 14.29 -0.03 -10.08
N ARG A 173 15.39 0.34 -9.40
CA ARG A 173 15.82 -0.31 -8.15
C ARG A 173 15.12 0.21 -6.90
N GLN A 174 15.32 -0.52 -5.81
CA GLN A 174 14.62 -0.35 -4.55
C GLN A 174 14.56 1.12 -4.09
N SER A 175 13.36 1.55 -3.71
CA SER A 175 13.08 2.88 -3.15
C SER A 175 13.47 4.08 -4.03
N ALA A 176 13.71 3.92 -5.34
CA ALA A 176 14.25 4.98 -6.21
C ALA A 176 13.51 6.33 -6.11
N PHE A 177 12.19 6.33 -5.91
CA PHE A 177 11.36 7.54 -5.79
C PHE A 177 10.53 7.54 -4.49
N SER A 178 10.88 6.73 -3.50
CA SER A 178 10.15 6.63 -2.23
C SER A 178 10.07 8.00 -1.56
N GLU A 179 8.92 8.36 -0.97
CA GLU A 179 8.65 9.62 -0.30
C GLU A 179 8.80 10.88 -1.20
N CYS A 180 8.74 10.73 -2.52
CA CYS A 180 8.54 11.86 -3.46
C CYS A 180 7.09 12.35 -3.39
N ILE A 181 6.72 12.99 -2.28
CA ILE A 181 5.32 13.30 -1.95
C ILE A 181 4.63 14.29 -2.92
N SER A 182 5.40 15.03 -3.74
CA SER A 182 4.87 16.00 -4.72
C SER A 182 4.82 15.48 -6.15
N LEU A 183 5.32 14.25 -6.41
CA LEU A 183 5.34 13.66 -7.74
C LEU A 183 3.91 13.35 -8.17
N LYS A 184 3.48 13.88 -9.33
CA LYS A 184 2.06 13.85 -9.76
C LYS A 184 1.74 12.73 -10.74
N GLU A 185 2.62 12.51 -11.72
CA GLU A 185 2.38 11.57 -12.81
C GLU A 185 3.67 10.82 -13.14
N ILE A 186 3.52 9.53 -13.47
CA ILE A 186 4.60 8.69 -13.98
C ILE A 186 4.09 7.86 -15.14
N GLU A 187 4.79 7.95 -16.26
CA GLU A 187 4.63 7.05 -17.41
C GLU A 187 5.94 6.33 -17.67
N LEU A 188 5.98 5.04 -17.34
CA LEU A 188 7.14 4.22 -17.60
C LEU A 188 7.25 3.93 -19.11
N PRO A 189 8.47 4.01 -19.68
CA PRO A 189 8.72 3.50 -21.03
C PRO A 189 8.29 2.04 -21.17
N ALA A 190 7.81 1.64 -22.35
CA ALA A 190 7.43 0.26 -22.63
C ALA A 190 8.59 -0.74 -22.50
N THR A 191 9.83 -0.26 -22.47
CA THR A 191 11.03 -1.08 -22.21
C THR A 191 11.22 -1.43 -20.73
N THR A 192 10.54 -0.75 -19.81
CA THR A 192 10.68 -0.96 -18.37
C THR A 192 9.91 -2.20 -17.95
N THR A 193 10.64 -3.29 -17.69
CA THR A 193 10.05 -4.62 -17.42
C THR A 193 10.05 -4.99 -15.94
N TYR A 194 10.88 -4.34 -15.13
CA TYR A 194 11.09 -4.71 -13.72
C TYR A 194 11.15 -3.48 -12.81
N MET A 195 10.44 -3.56 -11.69
CA MET A 195 10.45 -2.57 -10.62
C MET A 195 10.62 -3.27 -9.27
N GLU A 196 11.59 -2.83 -8.48
CA GLU A 196 11.88 -3.40 -7.16
C GLU A 196 10.92 -2.90 -6.07
N LYS A 197 11.26 -3.23 -4.82
CA LYS A 197 10.49 -2.90 -3.62
C LYS A 197 10.46 -1.38 -3.36
N ASP A 198 9.34 -0.88 -2.83
CA ASP A 198 9.16 0.48 -2.31
C ASP A 198 9.43 1.62 -3.31
N VAL A 199 9.47 1.37 -4.63
CA VAL A 199 9.97 2.34 -5.62
C VAL A 199 9.25 3.69 -5.58
N PHE A 200 7.92 3.71 -5.50
CA PHE A 200 7.09 4.90 -5.35
C PHE A 200 6.31 4.89 -4.01
N ASP A 201 6.84 4.17 -3.01
CA ASP A 201 6.24 4.13 -1.66
C ASP A 201 6.15 5.53 -1.06
N GLY A 202 4.96 5.95 -0.65
CA GLY A 202 4.70 7.27 -0.07
C GLY A 202 4.61 8.42 -1.08
N CYS A 203 4.52 8.16 -2.40
CA CYS A 203 4.24 9.19 -3.42
C CYS A 203 2.79 9.68 -3.34
N ARG A 204 2.47 10.43 -2.28
CA ARG A 204 1.08 10.76 -1.90
C ARG A 204 0.32 11.64 -2.89
N SER A 205 1.01 12.41 -3.74
CA SER A 205 0.39 13.24 -4.79
C SER A 205 0.32 12.54 -6.15
N LEU A 206 0.80 11.30 -6.27
CA LEU A 206 0.79 10.56 -7.54
C LEU A 206 -0.65 10.23 -7.89
N THR A 207 -1.19 10.87 -8.93
CA THR A 207 -2.56 10.67 -9.42
C THR A 207 -2.65 9.70 -10.57
N SER A 208 -1.59 9.60 -11.38
CA SER A 208 -1.51 8.73 -12.55
C SER A 208 -0.20 7.93 -12.57
N PHE A 209 -0.32 6.61 -12.77
CA PHE A 209 0.80 5.71 -12.97
C PHE A 209 0.52 4.77 -14.15
N LYS A 210 1.38 4.84 -15.18
CA LYS A 210 1.26 4.07 -16.43
C LYS A 210 2.48 3.19 -16.62
N ALA A 211 2.28 1.90 -16.81
CA ALA A 211 3.34 0.91 -16.92
C ALA A 211 3.05 -0.13 -18.03
N PRO A 212 3.15 0.25 -19.32
CA PRO A 212 2.77 -0.58 -20.46
C PRO A 212 3.63 -1.82 -20.70
N GLY A 213 4.87 -1.84 -20.22
CA GLY A 213 5.80 -2.96 -20.41
C GLY A 213 6.14 -3.72 -19.12
N LEU A 214 5.55 -3.34 -17.98
CA LEU A 214 5.98 -3.84 -16.68
C LEU A 214 5.51 -5.29 -16.49
N LYS A 215 6.47 -6.18 -16.26
CA LYS A 215 6.21 -7.62 -16.09
C LYS A 215 6.15 -8.01 -14.62
N GLN A 216 6.88 -7.30 -13.77
CA GLN A 216 6.96 -7.57 -12.34
C GLN A 216 7.08 -6.29 -11.53
N MET A 217 6.28 -6.21 -10.46
CA MET A 217 6.27 -5.12 -9.50
C MET A 217 6.62 -5.63 -8.11
N GLY A 218 7.60 -4.99 -7.47
CA GLY A 218 8.05 -5.33 -6.13
C GLY A 218 7.03 -5.03 -5.03
N GLN A 219 7.31 -5.56 -3.83
CA GLN A 219 6.48 -5.32 -2.65
C GLN A 219 6.39 -3.81 -2.35
N CYS A 220 5.20 -3.34 -1.94
CA CYS A 220 4.96 -1.94 -1.54
C CYS A 220 5.36 -0.89 -2.60
N ALA A 221 5.53 -1.27 -3.88
CA ALA A 221 6.05 -0.37 -4.91
C ALA A 221 5.24 0.92 -5.09
N LEU A 222 3.94 0.89 -4.85
CA LEU A 222 3.02 2.05 -4.90
C LEU A 222 2.31 2.23 -3.55
N ARG A 223 2.88 1.73 -2.44
CA ARG A 223 2.23 1.85 -1.13
C ARG A 223 2.03 3.32 -0.76
N ASP A 224 0.92 3.63 -0.11
CA ASP A 224 0.54 4.97 0.34
C ASP A 224 0.52 6.04 -0.77
N CYS A 225 0.36 5.63 -2.04
CA CYS A 225 -0.01 6.53 -3.14
C CYS A 225 -1.50 6.90 -3.03
N VAL A 226 -1.84 7.64 -1.97
CA VAL A 226 -3.23 7.90 -1.55
C VAL A 226 -4.08 8.64 -2.58
N SER A 227 -3.45 9.40 -3.50
CA SER A 227 -4.13 10.16 -4.56
C SER A 227 -4.22 9.40 -5.89
N LEU A 228 -3.69 8.18 -5.97
CA LEU A 228 -3.65 7.41 -7.22
C LEU A 228 -5.06 7.03 -7.65
N THR A 229 -5.46 7.48 -8.84
CA THR A 229 -6.79 7.24 -9.41
C THR A 229 -6.71 6.60 -10.79
N GLU A 230 -5.65 6.88 -11.55
CA GLU A 230 -5.38 6.27 -12.84
C GLU A 230 -4.19 5.29 -12.70
N LEU A 231 -4.49 3.99 -12.81
CA LEU A 231 -3.48 2.94 -12.86
C LEU A 231 -3.64 2.18 -14.17
N VAL A 232 -2.62 2.24 -15.04
CA VAL A 232 -2.63 1.56 -16.34
C VAL A 232 -1.52 0.51 -16.37
N LEU A 233 -1.89 -0.75 -16.50
CA LEU A 233 -1.00 -1.91 -16.39
C LEU A 233 -1.07 -2.80 -17.63
N TYR A 234 -0.05 -3.62 -17.84
CA TYR A 234 -0.04 -4.66 -18.86
C TYR A 234 -0.76 -5.92 -18.37
N GLU A 235 -1.64 -6.51 -19.18
CA GLU A 235 -2.37 -7.75 -18.84
C GLU A 235 -1.43 -8.93 -18.52
N GLY A 236 -0.21 -8.95 -19.07
CA GLY A 236 0.77 -10.01 -18.83
C GLY A 236 1.71 -9.77 -17.65
N MET A 237 1.40 -8.83 -16.76
CA MET A 237 2.13 -8.60 -15.50
C MET A 237 1.80 -9.74 -14.50
N GLY A 238 2.23 -10.96 -14.81
CA GLY A 238 1.84 -12.19 -14.11
C GLY A 238 2.25 -12.32 -12.63
N LEU A 239 2.80 -11.27 -12.01
CA LEU A 239 3.21 -11.24 -10.60
C LEU A 239 2.86 -9.88 -9.98
N PHE A 240 1.69 -9.82 -9.34
CA PHE A 240 1.27 -8.70 -8.52
C PHE A 240 1.51 -9.02 -7.04
N ASN A 241 2.43 -8.31 -6.38
CA ASN A 241 2.55 -8.45 -4.93
C ASN A 241 1.36 -7.77 -4.27
N GLY A 242 0.56 -8.50 -3.47
CA GLY A 242 -0.64 -7.97 -2.84
C GLY A 242 -0.42 -6.66 -2.06
N ASN A 243 0.77 -6.41 -1.51
CA ASN A 243 1.04 -5.18 -0.76
C ASN A 243 1.49 -4.00 -1.63
N ALA A 244 1.69 -4.19 -2.94
CA ALA A 244 2.17 -3.14 -3.84
C ALA A 244 1.28 -1.90 -3.86
N LEU A 245 -0.05 -2.08 -3.71
CA LEU A 245 -1.04 -1.00 -3.70
C LEU A 245 -1.58 -0.69 -2.30
N ASN A 246 -0.96 -1.17 -1.22
CA ASN A 246 -1.50 -0.91 0.11
C ASN A 246 -1.62 0.62 0.35
N GLY A 247 -2.73 1.09 0.90
CA GLY A 247 -2.93 2.54 1.15
C GLY A 247 -3.34 3.38 -0.08
N CYS A 248 -3.42 2.82 -1.29
CA CYS A 248 -3.97 3.50 -2.48
C CYS A 248 -5.50 3.65 -2.37
N THR A 249 -5.95 4.50 -1.45
CA THR A 249 -7.35 4.63 -1.03
C THR A 249 -8.22 5.39 -2.03
N SER A 250 -7.64 6.13 -2.98
CA SER A 250 -8.38 6.73 -4.10
C SER A 250 -8.51 5.81 -5.32
N LEU A 251 -7.81 4.67 -5.33
CA LEU A 251 -7.78 3.76 -6.48
C LEU A 251 -8.99 2.83 -6.45
N THR A 252 -10.00 3.15 -7.25
CA THR A 252 -11.26 2.40 -7.35
C THR A 252 -11.37 1.57 -8.62
N ASP A 253 -10.54 1.83 -9.61
CA ASP A 253 -10.58 1.16 -10.91
C ASP A 253 -9.16 1.05 -11.48
N LEU A 254 -8.98 0.25 -12.51
CA LEU A 254 -7.70 0.13 -13.22
C LEU A 254 -7.94 -0.10 -14.72
N THR A 255 -6.96 0.27 -15.52
CA THR A 255 -6.94 -0.02 -16.96
C THR A 255 -5.92 -1.11 -17.24
N LEU A 256 -6.36 -2.18 -17.90
CA LEU A 256 -5.48 -3.23 -18.40
C LEU A 256 -5.27 -3.05 -19.90
N MET A 257 -4.01 -3.01 -20.33
CA MET A 257 -3.62 -2.98 -21.72
C MET A 257 -3.51 -4.39 -22.28
N PRO A 258 -4.14 -4.66 -23.44
CA PRO A 258 -4.27 -6.00 -23.97
C PRO A 258 -2.93 -6.63 -24.35
N LEU A 259 -2.84 -7.95 -24.21
CA LEU A 259 -1.78 -8.74 -24.82
C LEU A 259 -1.80 -8.57 -26.36
N THR A 260 -0.63 -8.50 -26.99
CA THR A 260 -0.52 -8.45 -28.46
C THR A 260 -0.69 -9.82 -29.12
N GLU A 261 -0.71 -10.90 -28.34
CA GLU A 261 -0.87 -12.27 -28.81
C GLU A 261 -2.01 -12.96 -28.05
N GLU A 262 -2.74 -13.85 -28.73
CA GLU A 262 -3.75 -14.69 -28.08
C GLU A 262 -3.08 -15.59 -27.05
N SER A 263 -3.48 -15.45 -25.78
CA SER A 263 -3.07 -16.37 -24.72
C SER A 263 -4.31 -16.92 -24.04
N SER A 264 -4.26 -18.18 -23.60
CA SER A 264 -5.32 -18.79 -22.78
C SER A 264 -5.40 -18.21 -21.36
N TYR A 265 -4.51 -17.26 -21.05
CA TYR A 265 -4.34 -16.57 -19.79
C TYR A 265 -4.98 -15.19 -19.92
N ARG A 266 -5.85 -14.82 -18.98
CA ARG A 266 -6.50 -13.52 -18.99
C ARG A 266 -6.52 -12.94 -17.59
N VAL A 267 -6.05 -11.71 -17.47
CA VAL A 267 -6.25 -10.92 -16.27
C VAL A 267 -7.51 -10.08 -16.45
N VAL A 268 -8.43 -10.15 -15.49
CA VAL A 268 -9.67 -9.38 -15.52
C VAL A 268 -9.87 -8.63 -14.21
N PHE A 269 -10.56 -7.49 -14.28
CA PHE A 269 -10.94 -6.73 -13.10
C PHE A 269 -12.45 -6.79 -12.92
N GLU A 270 -12.91 -7.40 -11.82
CA GLU A 270 -14.32 -7.61 -11.53
C GLU A 270 -14.60 -7.36 -10.05
N ASN A 271 -15.68 -6.64 -9.74
CA ASN A 271 -16.13 -6.37 -8.36
C ASN A 271 -15.04 -5.84 -7.42
N GLY A 272 -14.11 -5.04 -7.94
CA GLY A 272 -13.02 -4.46 -7.16
C GLY A 272 -11.80 -5.36 -7.00
N ILE A 273 -11.77 -6.52 -7.65
CA ILE A 273 -10.73 -7.53 -7.51
C ILE A 273 -10.12 -7.83 -8.88
N LEU A 274 -8.79 -7.83 -8.91
CA LEU A 274 -8.01 -8.32 -10.03
C LEU A 274 -7.94 -9.85 -9.96
N TYR A 275 -8.30 -10.51 -11.04
CA TYR A 275 -8.29 -11.96 -11.17
C TYR A 275 -7.36 -12.41 -12.26
N ASP A 276 -6.75 -13.56 -12.00
CA ASP A 276 -6.15 -14.40 -13.01
C ASP A 276 -7.14 -15.52 -13.37
N VAL A 277 -7.43 -15.66 -14.67
CA VAL A 277 -8.47 -16.55 -15.20
C VAL A 277 -7.86 -17.59 -16.13
N TYR A 278 -8.15 -18.85 -15.84
CA TYR A 278 -7.67 -20.01 -16.60
C TYR A 278 -8.81 -20.91 -17.06
N GLY A 279 -8.67 -21.48 -18.26
CA GLY A 279 -9.65 -22.40 -18.83
C GLY A 279 -10.69 -21.68 -19.71
N THR A 280 -11.24 -22.41 -20.68
CA THR A 280 -12.11 -21.84 -21.74
C THR A 280 -13.60 -22.16 -21.56
N GLU A 281 -13.94 -23.29 -20.93
CA GLU A 281 -15.34 -23.73 -20.77
C GLU A 281 -15.88 -23.42 -19.38
N GLU A 282 -15.13 -23.82 -18.34
CA GLU A 282 -15.43 -23.51 -16.94
C GLU A 282 -14.24 -22.75 -16.36
N PRO A 283 -14.19 -21.41 -16.54
CA PRO A 283 -13.04 -20.63 -16.13
C PRO A 283 -12.90 -20.65 -14.60
N GLU A 284 -11.69 -20.96 -14.14
CA GLU A 284 -11.28 -20.87 -12.75
C GLU A 284 -10.62 -19.52 -12.48
N TYR A 285 -10.90 -18.97 -11.31
CA TYR A 285 -10.44 -17.64 -10.92
C TYR A 285 -9.47 -17.72 -9.74
N THR A 286 -8.32 -17.08 -9.86
CA THR A 286 -7.41 -16.80 -8.75
C THR A 286 -7.49 -15.31 -8.42
N ALA A 287 -7.99 -14.98 -7.24
CA ALA A 287 -8.07 -13.58 -6.79
C ALA A 287 -6.67 -13.07 -6.43
N LEU A 288 -6.15 -12.12 -7.23
CA LEU A 288 -4.79 -11.60 -7.09
C LEU A 288 -4.74 -10.45 -6.09
N ARG A 289 -5.59 -9.44 -6.26
CA ARG A 289 -5.58 -8.22 -5.43
C ARG A 289 -6.90 -7.47 -5.49
N MET A 290 -7.44 -7.10 -4.33
CA MET A 290 -8.47 -6.08 -4.22
C MET A 290 -7.88 -4.67 -4.33
N LEU A 291 -8.53 -3.80 -5.09
CA LEU A 291 -8.18 -2.38 -5.12
C LEU A 291 -8.59 -1.71 -3.79
N PRO A 292 -7.66 -1.07 -3.05
CA PRO A 292 -7.95 -0.59 -1.70
C PRO A 292 -8.99 0.52 -1.62
N GLY A 293 -9.18 1.30 -2.70
CA GLY A 293 -10.18 2.35 -2.78
C GLY A 293 -11.56 1.85 -3.23
N TYR A 294 -11.69 0.59 -3.66
CA TYR A 294 -12.97 0.06 -4.13
C TYR A 294 -14.04 0.13 -3.02
N PRO A 295 -15.30 0.49 -3.33
CA PRO A 295 -16.35 0.60 -2.33
C PRO A 295 -16.52 -0.70 -1.52
N ALA A 296 -16.29 -0.60 -0.21
CA ALA A 296 -16.23 -1.74 0.72
C ALA A 296 -17.48 -2.64 0.69
N ASP A 297 -18.66 -2.06 0.49
CA ASP A 297 -19.95 -2.77 0.52
C ASP A 297 -20.31 -3.43 -0.83
N ALA A 298 -19.52 -3.17 -1.88
CA ALA A 298 -19.73 -3.72 -3.23
C ALA A 298 -18.79 -4.88 -3.56
N VAL A 299 -17.85 -5.21 -2.67
CA VAL A 299 -16.85 -6.26 -2.91
C VAL A 299 -17.50 -7.64 -2.87
N GLN A 300 -17.32 -8.40 -3.94
CA GLN A 300 -17.76 -9.79 -4.02
C GLN A 300 -16.74 -10.62 -4.78
N LEU A 301 -16.35 -11.76 -4.20
CA LEU A 301 -15.55 -12.74 -4.92
C LEU A 301 -16.36 -13.34 -6.07
N HIS A 302 -15.74 -13.51 -7.23
CA HIS A 302 -16.34 -14.25 -8.34
C HIS A 302 -16.73 -15.68 -7.87
N PRO A 303 -17.92 -16.20 -8.18
CA PRO A 303 -18.38 -17.52 -7.70
C PRO A 303 -17.46 -18.70 -8.04
N ASN A 304 -16.75 -18.62 -9.17
CA ASN A 304 -15.77 -19.63 -9.60
C ASN A 304 -14.34 -19.36 -9.08
N THR A 305 -14.19 -18.52 -8.04
CA THR A 305 -12.89 -18.35 -7.38
C THR A 305 -12.51 -19.68 -6.72
N THR A 306 -11.40 -20.27 -7.16
CA THR A 306 -10.84 -21.50 -6.60
C THR A 306 -9.62 -21.20 -5.72
N LYS A 307 -8.95 -20.06 -5.93
CA LYS A 307 -7.73 -19.68 -5.22
C LYS A 307 -7.72 -18.21 -4.84
N LEU A 308 -7.06 -17.92 -3.73
CA LEU A 308 -6.72 -16.57 -3.30
C LEU A 308 -5.20 -16.46 -3.29
N GLU A 309 -4.66 -15.32 -3.74
CA GLU A 309 -3.24 -15.03 -3.60
C GLU A 309 -2.88 -14.50 -2.20
N HIS A 310 -1.59 -14.60 -1.87
CA HIS A 310 -1.08 -14.03 -0.63
C HIS A 310 -1.36 -12.53 -0.58
N SER A 311 -1.85 -12.06 0.57
CA SER A 311 -2.14 -10.62 0.78
C SER A 311 -3.20 -10.02 -0.17
N VAL A 312 -4.06 -10.84 -0.79
CA VAL A 312 -5.09 -10.41 -1.75
C VAL A 312 -5.96 -9.24 -1.23
N PHE A 313 -6.30 -9.21 0.06
CA PHE A 313 -7.11 -8.16 0.70
C PHE A 313 -6.31 -7.32 1.71
N TYR A 314 -4.98 -7.43 1.75
CA TYR A 314 -4.15 -6.74 2.76
C TYR A 314 -4.45 -5.23 2.85
N GLY A 315 -4.87 -4.80 4.04
CA GLY A 315 -5.21 -3.42 4.39
C GLY A 315 -6.45 -2.84 3.70
N CYS A 316 -7.26 -3.68 3.05
CA CYS A 316 -8.46 -3.23 2.36
C CYS A 316 -9.57 -2.82 3.35
N GLN A 317 -10.50 -2.02 2.86
CA GLN A 317 -11.53 -1.38 3.69
C GLN A 317 -12.86 -2.15 3.75
N LEU A 318 -12.91 -3.38 3.21
CA LEU A 318 -14.09 -4.23 3.18
C LEU A 318 -14.69 -4.47 4.58
N ARG A 319 -16.03 -4.63 4.62
CA ARG A 319 -16.78 -4.91 5.85
C ARG A 319 -17.17 -6.37 6.02
N SER A 320 -17.47 -7.04 4.92
CA SER A 320 -17.85 -8.45 4.91
C SER A 320 -17.38 -9.11 3.64
N ILE A 321 -17.14 -10.42 3.69
CA ILE A 321 -16.84 -11.22 2.51
C ILE A 321 -17.34 -12.64 2.67
N GLU A 322 -17.93 -13.18 1.60
CA GLU A 322 -18.24 -14.60 1.49
C GLU A 322 -17.15 -15.28 0.66
N ILE A 323 -16.53 -16.31 1.23
CA ILE A 323 -15.52 -17.12 0.57
C ILE A 323 -16.22 -18.22 -0.26
N PRO A 324 -15.97 -18.32 -1.58
CA PRO A 324 -16.58 -19.33 -2.43
C PRO A 324 -16.23 -20.77 -2.03
N ALA A 325 -17.12 -21.71 -2.35
CA ALA A 325 -17.03 -23.07 -1.83
C ALA A 325 -15.76 -23.82 -2.27
N ALA A 326 -15.24 -23.52 -3.46
CA ALA A 326 -14.04 -24.15 -4.01
C ALA A 326 -12.73 -23.64 -3.40
N VAL A 327 -12.75 -22.52 -2.65
CA VAL A 327 -11.56 -22.01 -1.99
C VAL A 327 -11.23 -22.88 -0.78
N ASP A 328 -10.17 -23.66 -0.90
CA ASP A 328 -9.74 -24.60 0.13
C ASP A 328 -8.70 -24.03 1.12
N THR A 329 -8.06 -22.91 0.75
CA THR A 329 -6.98 -22.29 1.54
C THR A 329 -7.23 -20.80 1.67
N ILE A 330 -7.14 -20.27 2.90
CA ILE A 330 -6.98 -18.84 3.12
C ILE A 330 -5.47 -18.57 3.27
N PRO A 331 -4.84 -17.93 2.29
CA PRO A 331 -3.38 -17.83 2.22
C PRO A 331 -2.82 -16.82 3.22
N GLY A 332 -1.50 -16.87 3.36
CA GLY A 332 -0.75 -16.04 4.29
C GLY A 332 -1.04 -14.57 4.05
N ASN A 333 -1.31 -13.87 5.15
CA ASN A 333 -1.62 -12.44 5.17
C ASN A 333 -2.85 -11.97 4.35
N ALA A 334 -3.72 -12.87 3.87
CA ALA A 334 -4.83 -12.54 2.96
C ALA A 334 -5.63 -11.30 3.38
N PHE A 335 -6.04 -11.22 4.66
CA PHE A 335 -6.88 -10.17 5.22
C PHE A 335 -6.16 -9.32 6.29
N VAL A 336 -4.83 -9.32 6.31
CA VAL A 336 -4.08 -8.57 7.34
C VAL A 336 -4.46 -7.10 7.32
N GLN A 337 -4.68 -6.51 8.49
CA GLN A 337 -5.06 -5.11 8.67
C GLN A 337 -6.36 -4.69 7.96
N CYS A 338 -7.27 -5.62 7.64
CA CYS A 338 -8.64 -5.29 7.22
C CYS A 338 -9.44 -4.79 8.43
N LYS A 339 -9.16 -3.56 8.88
CA LYS A 339 -9.63 -3.03 10.17
C LYS A 339 -11.15 -2.87 10.26
N ASN A 340 -11.84 -2.80 9.13
CA ASN A 340 -13.29 -2.65 9.04
C ASN A 340 -14.01 -3.99 8.80
N LEU A 341 -13.29 -5.11 8.67
CA LEU A 341 -13.88 -6.41 8.38
C LEU A 341 -14.63 -6.91 9.62
N GLU A 342 -15.95 -6.84 9.56
CA GLU A 342 -16.89 -7.21 10.63
C GLU A 342 -17.28 -8.69 10.57
N SER A 343 -17.37 -9.26 9.36
CA SER A 343 -17.79 -10.66 9.18
C SER A 343 -17.11 -11.36 8.01
N ILE A 344 -16.89 -12.66 8.17
CA ILE A 344 -16.40 -13.55 7.11
C ILE A 344 -17.29 -14.78 7.13
N THR A 345 -17.84 -15.13 5.97
CA THR A 345 -18.69 -16.31 5.78
C THR A 345 -18.11 -17.20 4.70
N PHE A 346 -18.55 -18.46 4.69
CA PHE A 346 -18.14 -19.44 3.70
C PHE A 346 -19.38 -19.98 3.01
N ALA A 347 -19.31 -20.10 1.68
CA ALA A 347 -20.42 -20.60 0.89
C ALA A 347 -20.77 -22.06 1.28
N PRO A 348 -22.04 -22.48 1.15
CA PRO A 348 -22.44 -23.86 1.43
C PRO A 348 -21.60 -24.88 0.67
N GLY A 349 -21.14 -25.93 1.37
CA GLY A 349 -20.25 -26.94 0.77
C GLY A 349 -18.78 -26.50 0.65
N SER A 350 -18.36 -25.50 1.42
CA SER A 350 -16.97 -25.03 1.47
C SER A 350 -15.96 -26.15 1.68
N GLN A 351 -14.88 -26.10 0.88
CA GLN A 351 -13.75 -27.02 0.87
C GLN A 351 -12.59 -26.57 1.77
N LEU A 352 -12.83 -25.60 2.65
CA LEU A 352 -11.80 -25.02 3.51
C LEU A 352 -11.07 -26.11 4.31
N ARG A 353 -9.75 -26.16 4.17
CA ARG A 353 -8.84 -27.10 4.85
C ARG A 353 -7.62 -26.42 5.47
N LEU A 354 -7.27 -25.20 5.06
CA LEU A 354 -6.05 -24.54 5.51
C LEU A 354 -6.26 -23.04 5.79
N LEU A 355 -5.86 -22.62 6.98
CA LEU A 355 -5.66 -21.21 7.34
C LEU A 355 -4.17 -20.96 7.54
N GLU A 356 -3.55 -20.22 6.63
CA GLU A 356 -2.12 -19.93 6.69
C GLU A 356 -1.77 -18.80 7.67
N MET A 357 -0.47 -18.55 7.82
CA MET A 357 0.07 -17.60 8.79
C MET A 357 -0.54 -16.22 8.66
N ASN A 358 -0.99 -15.66 9.78
CA ASN A 358 -1.53 -14.31 9.89
C ASN A 358 -2.73 -13.98 8.99
N CYS A 359 -3.42 -14.97 8.40
CA CYS A 359 -4.43 -14.73 7.37
C CYS A 359 -5.51 -13.69 7.74
N PHE A 360 -5.92 -13.58 9.02
CA PHE A 360 -6.85 -12.57 9.52
C PHE A 360 -6.25 -11.65 10.61
N SER A 361 -4.93 -11.46 10.62
CA SER A 361 -4.28 -10.70 11.69
C SER A 361 -4.56 -9.19 11.61
N GLY A 362 -4.97 -8.59 12.73
CA GLY A 362 -5.32 -7.16 12.79
C GLY A 362 -6.67 -6.80 12.17
N CYS A 363 -7.57 -7.76 11.99
CA CYS A 363 -8.97 -7.51 11.66
C CYS A 363 -9.71 -7.02 12.90
N THR A 364 -9.46 -5.78 13.31
CA THR A 364 -9.90 -5.23 14.61
C THR A 364 -11.41 -5.02 14.74
N ALA A 365 -12.19 -5.14 13.67
CA ALA A 365 -13.66 -5.10 13.70
C ALA A 365 -14.30 -6.51 13.72
N LEU A 366 -13.52 -7.57 13.52
CA LEU A 366 -14.04 -8.92 13.38
C LEU A 366 -14.47 -9.47 14.74
N THR A 367 -15.77 -9.68 14.94
CA THR A 367 -16.30 -10.05 16.26
C THR A 367 -16.47 -11.54 16.47
N ALA A 368 -16.71 -12.31 15.40
CA ALA A 368 -16.93 -13.73 15.48
C ALA A 368 -16.51 -14.46 14.21
N ILE A 369 -16.08 -15.72 14.37
CA ILE A 369 -15.74 -16.63 13.27
C ILE A 369 -16.32 -18.02 13.56
N ASP A 370 -17.06 -18.58 12.61
CA ASP A 370 -17.61 -19.93 12.69
C ASP A 370 -16.95 -20.85 11.66
N LEU A 371 -16.11 -21.76 12.14
CA LEU A 371 -15.45 -22.81 11.34
C LEU A 371 -16.01 -24.19 11.66
N SER A 372 -17.11 -24.29 12.42
CA SER A 372 -17.70 -25.57 12.84
C SER A 372 -18.35 -26.35 11.69
N PHE A 373 -18.54 -25.71 10.55
CA PHE A 373 -19.04 -26.34 9.32
C PHE A 373 -18.01 -27.28 8.66
N VAL A 374 -16.72 -27.12 8.98
CA VAL A 374 -15.65 -27.89 8.36
C VAL A 374 -15.68 -29.34 8.87
N THR A 375 -15.93 -30.29 7.97
CA THR A 375 -16.07 -31.72 8.31
C THR A 375 -14.80 -32.53 8.03
N GLU A 376 -13.90 -32.01 7.20
CA GLU A 376 -12.58 -32.58 6.88
C GLU A 376 -11.47 -31.89 7.70
N GLN A 377 -10.27 -32.46 7.76
CA GLN A 377 -9.18 -31.90 8.57
C GLN A 377 -8.93 -30.42 8.24
N LEU A 378 -8.93 -29.57 9.26
CA LEU A 378 -8.61 -28.15 9.15
C LEU A 378 -7.24 -27.88 9.79
N THR A 379 -6.25 -27.49 9.00
CA THR A 379 -4.95 -27.06 9.51
C THR A 379 -4.91 -25.54 9.70
N MET A 380 -4.43 -25.09 10.86
CA MET A 380 -4.29 -23.68 11.21
C MET A 380 -2.86 -23.33 11.59
N TYR A 381 -2.31 -22.30 10.96
CA TYR A 381 -0.95 -21.80 11.22
C TYR A 381 -0.93 -20.61 12.18
N SER A 382 0.26 -20.29 12.70
CA SER A 382 0.45 -19.23 13.70
C SER A 382 -0.12 -17.87 13.28
N GLY A 383 -0.70 -17.18 14.26
CA GLY A 383 -1.21 -15.82 14.10
C GLY A 383 -2.44 -15.68 13.22
N ALA A 384 -3.08 -16.77 12.77
CA ALA A 384 -4.27 -16.74 11.90
C ALA A 384 -5.31 -15.68 12.34
N PHE A 385 -5.53 -15.51 13.64
CA PHE A 385 -6.42 -14.50 14.23
C PHE A 385 -5.70 -13.57 15.22
N GLY A 386 -4.41 -13.31 15.01
CA GLY A 386 -3.61 -12.46 15.88
C GLY A 386 -4.05 -10.98 15.84
N SER A 387 -3.93 -10.26 16.97
CA SER A 387 -4.27 -8.84 17.09
C SER A 387 -5.71 -8.49 16.72
N ASN A 388 -6.66 -9.41 16.94
CA ASN A 388 -8.08 -9.19 16.70
C ASN A 388 -8.78 -8.81 18.02
N ASP A 389 -8.66 -7.53 18.39
CA ASP A 389 -9.09 -7.04 19.72
C ASP A 389 -10.61 -7.12 19.97
N ALA A 390 -11.42 -7.12 18.90
CA ALA A 390 -12.87 -7.24 18.97
C ALA A 390 -13.39 -8.69 18.88
N LEU A 391 -12.52 -9.67 18.67
CA LEU A 391 -12.92 -11.06 18.50
C LEU A 391 -13.40 -11.64 19.83
N THR A 392 -14.67 -12.03 19.88
CA THR A 392 -15.33 -12.56 21.09
C THR A 392 -15.74 -14.01 20.98
N SER A 393 -15.96 -14.53 19.76
CA SER A 393 -16.41 -15.91 19.56
C SER A 393 -15.70 -16.57 18.39
N VAL A 394 -15.11 -17.74 18.63
CA VAL A 394 -14.55 -18.60 17.58
C VAL A 394 -15.09 -20.01 17.77
N LYS A 395 -15.72 -20.58 16.75
CA LYS A 395 -16.13 -21.99 16.78
C LYS A 395 -15.21 -22.80 15.91
N LEU A 396 -14.53 -23.78 16.50
CA LEU A 396 -13.61 -24.68 15.80
C LEU A 396 -14.29 -26.03 15.51
N PRO A 397 -13.97 -26.68 14.38
CA PRO A 397 -14.45 -28.02 14.09
C PRO A 397 -13.70 -29.06 14.95
N ALA A 398 -14.25 -30.27 15.07
CA ALA A 398 -13.70 -31.31 15.95
C ALA A 398 -12.36 -31.91 15.48
N ASN A 399 -11.98 -31.65 14.24
CA ASN A 399 -10.86 -32.22 13.48
C ASN A 399 -9.80 -31.17 13.12
N VAL A 400 -9.72 -30.09 13.90
CA VAL A 400 -8.71 -29.05 13.72
C VAL A 400 -7.31 -29.54 14.14
N ASN A 401 -6.32 -29.27 13.30
CA ASN A 401 -4.90 -29.43 13.54
C ASN A 401 -4.24 -28.05 13.57
N ALA A 402 -3.30 -27.82 14.48
CA ALA A 402 -2.59 -26.57 14.59
C ALA A 402 -1.08 -26.77 14.69
N THR A 403 -0.32 -25.95 13.99
CA THR A 403 1.16 -26.03 14.04
C THR A 403 1.75 -25.42 15.30
N ASP A 404 1.01 -24.50 15.92
CA ASP A 404 1.44 -23.75 17.09
C ASP A 404 0.36 -23.81 18.19
N PRO A 405 0.72 -23.57 19.46
CA PRO A 405 -0.24 -23.47 20.56
C PRO A 405 -1.33 -22.39 20.32
N ALA A 406 -2.50 -22.58 20.93
CA ALA A 406 -3.68 -21.72 20.67
C ALA A 406 -3.46 -20.24 21.02
N ASP A 407 -2.67 -19.93 22.03
CA ASP A 407 -2.31 -18.55 22.39
C ASP A 407 -1.46 -17.84 21.31
N TYR A 408 -0.74 -18.58 20.45
CA TYR A 408 -0.06 -18.01 19.28
C TYR A 408 -1.03 -17.75 18.11
N MET A 409 -2.03 -18.60 17.91
CA MET A 409 -3.04 -18.42 16.84
C MET A 409 -3.97 -17.24 17.10
N PHE A 410 -4.36 -17.04 18.37
CA PHE A 410 -5.29 -16.00 18.81
C PHE A 410 -4.60 -14.89 19.60
N ARG A 411 -3.30 -14.68 19.35
CA ARG A 411 -2.46 -13.72 20.09
C ARG A 411 -3.16 -12.38 20.24
N SER A 412 -3.27 -11.88 21.48
CA SER A 412 -3.89 -10.59 21.82
C SER A 412 -5.42 -10.50 21.72
N ALA A 413 -6.14 -11.54 21.28
CA ALA A 413 -7.61 -11.58 21.27
C ALA A 413 -8.19 -11.83 22.68
N LYS A 414 -7.94 -10.91 23.63
CA LYS A 414 -8.15 -11.10 25.08
C LYS A 414 -9.60 -11.42 25.49
N ASN A 415 -10.57 -11.10 24.64
CA ASN A 415 -11.99 -11.30 24.91
C ASN A 415 -12.55 -12.56 24.23
N VAL A 416 -11.71 -13.36 23.57
CA VAL A 416 -12.16 -14.50 22.78
C VAL A 416 -12.63 -15.66 23.67
N VAL A 417 -13.76 -16.23 23.29
CA VAL A 417 -14.22 -17.56 23.72
C VAL A 417 -14.10 -18.50 22.53
N ILE A 418 -13.32 -19.57 22.69
CA ILE A 418 -13.16 -20.63 21.68
C ILE A 418 -14.04 -21.81 22.05
N SER A 419 -15.04 -22.10 21.22
CA SER A 419 -15.86 -23.31 21.33
C SER A 419 -15.23 -24.43 20.52
N TYR A 420 -14.82 -25.50 21.21
CA TYR A 420 -14.18 -26.68 20.60
C TYR A 420 -14.66 -27.96 21.29
N GLN A 421 -15.14 -28.93 20.51
CA GLN A 421 -15.64 -30.24 20.99
C GLN A 421 -16.65 -30.13 22.16
N GLY A 422 -17.55 -29.14 22.09
CA GLY A 422 -18.60 -28.92 23.09
C GLY A 422 -18.13 -28.28 24.40
N LYS A 423 -16.90 -27.74 24.43
CA LYS A 423 -16.35 -26.97 25.56
C LYS A 423 -15.95 -25.57 25.10
N ASP A 424 -16.04 -24.63 26.01
CA ASP A 424 -15.63 -23.24 25.80
C ASP A 424 -14.33 -22.96 26.55
N TYR A 425 -13.39 -22.31 25.87
CA TYR A 425 -12.08 -21.91 26.39
C TYR A 425 -11.95 -20.39 26.31
N THR A 426 -11.72 -19.73 27.44
CA THR A 426 -11.39 -18.30 27.48
C THR A 426 -9.94 -18.06 27.07
N TYR A 427 -9.58 -16.79 26.80
CA TYR A 427 -8.20 -16.41 26.44
C TYR A 427 -7.14 -16.95 27.42
N ASP A 428 -7.39 -16.83 28.73
CA ASP A 428 -6.44 -17.29 29.75
C ASP A 428 -6.32 -18.83 29.80
N GLN A 429 -7.28 -19.55 29.22
CA GLN A 429 -7.32 -21.02 29.13
C GLN A 429 -6.79 -21.55 27.80
N LEU A 430 -6.31 -20.71 26.88
CA LEU A 430 -5.84 -21.16 25.57
C LEU A 430 -4.64 -22.11 25.66
N SER A 431 -3.79 -21.95 26.68
CA SER A 431 -2.69 -22.89 26.94
C SER A 431 -3.17 -24.31 27.33
N GLU A 432 -4.42 -24.44 27.79
CA GLU A 432 -5.06 -25.72 28.12
C GLU A 432 -5.76 -26.35 26.92
N LEU A 433 -6.00 -25.58 25.86
CA LEU A 433 -6.65 -26.03 24.63
C LEU A 433 -5.69 -26.90 23.82
N LYS A 434 -5.92 -28.21 23.86
CA LYS A 434 -5.14 -29.20 23.11
C LYS A 434 -5.74 -29.44 21.74
N LEU A 435 -5.31 -28.63 20.77
CA LEU A 435 -5.50 -28.94 19.36
C LEU A 435 -4.51 -30.06 18.97
N VAL A 436 -4.84 -30.82 17.93
CA VAL A 436 -3.88 -31.77 17.36
C VAL A 436 -2.68 -30.96 16.87
N GLN A 437 -1.46 -31.49 17.02
CA GLN A 437 -0.23 -30.89 16.48
C GLN A 437 0.39 -31.87 15.48
N GLU A 438 0.87 -31.35 14.35
CA GLU A 438 1.40 -32.13 13.21
C GLU A 438 2.85 -32.59 13.40
#